data_AF-A0A662KA53-F1
#
_entry.id   AF-A0A662KA53-F1
#
_cell.length_a   1.000
_cell.length_b   1.000
_cell.length_c   1.000
_cell.angle_alpha   90.00
_cell.angle_beta   90.00
_cell.angle_gamma   90.00
#
_symmetry.space_group_name_H-M   'P 1'
#
loop_
_entity.id
_entity.type
_entity.pdbx_description
1 polymer ?
#
loop_
_entity_poly.entity_id
_entity_poly.type
_entity_poly.pdbx_seq_one_letter_code
_entity_poly.pdbx_strand_id
1 'polypeptide(L)'
;MGEEETKDGEVKGVDKCRIAWQVAIEEALSYCGDKEQIKKELGQLFGFSDEEVAGMFNPGEVPELTKDVCYDFRGIRRWVMLRTWDIFEKEKVPFATAIRRAWKEAKEKCAELGAYI
;
A
#
# COMPACT_ATOMS: atom_id res chain seq x y z
N MET A 1 40.30 2.92 24.67
CA MET A 1 39.40 3.62 25.61
C MET A 1 38.77 4.77 24.86
N GLY A 2 37.44 4.73 24.72
CA GLY A 2 36.66 5.63 23.88
C GLY A 2 35.49 4.85 23.31
N GLU A 3 34.70 4.24 24.19
CA GLU A 3 33.39 3.70 23.86
C GLU A 3 32.53 4.88 23.41
N GLU A 4 32.19 4.96 22.12
CA GLU A 4 31.07 5.78 21.67
C GLU A 4 29.78 5.01 21.96
N GLU A 5 29.31 5.14 23.19
CA GLU A 5 27.94 4.88 23.57
C GLU A 5 27.02 5.87 22.83
N THR A 6 26.50 5.48 21.67
CA THR A 6 25.39 6.21 21.05
C THR A 6 24.10 5.86 21.76
N LYS A 7 23.75 6.74 22.70
CA LYS A 7 22.52 6.84 23.49
C LYS A 7 21.26 6.29 22.82
N ASP A 8 20.73 5.23 23.43
CA ASP A 8 19.30 4.97 23.56
C ASP A 8 18.56 6.26 23.95
N GLY A 9 17.53 6.68 23.20
CA GLY A 9 16.66 7.75 23.69
C GLY A 9 15.93 8.63 22.69
N GLU A 10 15.89 8.32 21.40
CA GLU A 10 15.11 9.13 20.46
C GLU A 10 14.39 8.27 19.42
N VAL A 11 13.26 7.67 19.81
CA VAL A 11 12.20 7.34 18.85
C VAL A 11 11.68 8.69 18.33
N LYS A 12 12.34 9.22 17.28
CA LYS A 12 12.07 10.54 16.70
C LYS A 12 10.57 10.65 16.39
N GLY A 13 9.95 11.82 16.53
CA GLY A 13 8.50 12.00 16.35
C GLY A 13 7.92 11.40 15.05
N VAL A 14 8.76 11.25 14.02
CA VAL A 14 8.47 10.52 12.77
C VAL A 14 8.14 9.04 13.00
N ASP A 15 8.87 8.35 13.88
CA ASP A 15 8.60 6.95 14.23
C ASP A 15 7.31 6.80 15.03
N LYS A 16 7.00 7.74 15.93
CA LYS A 16 5.71 7.74 16.65
C LYS A 16 4.51 7.94 15.71
N CYS A 17 4.63 8.85 14.75
CA CYS A 17 3.61 9.06 13.73
C CYS A 17 3.42 7.81 12.85
N ARG A 18 4.52 7.17 12.43
CA ARG A 18 4.49 5.93 11.66
C ARG A 18 3.82 4.79 12.43
N ILE A 19 4.17 4.62 13.71
CA ILE A 19 3.59 3.61 14.59
C ILE A 19 2.09 3.85 14.77
N ALA A 20 1.66 5.09 15.00
CA ALA A 20 0.24 5.44 15.15
C ALA A 20 -0.59 5.02 13.92
N TRP A 21 -0.09 5.27 12.71
CA TRP A 21 -0.75 4.82 11.48
C TRP A 21 -0.77 3.31 11.32
N GLN A 22 0.32 2.61 11.68
CA GLN A 22 0.36 1.15 11.64
C GLN A 22 -0.68 0.54 12.58
N VAL A 23 -0.73 1.02 13.83
CA VAL A 23 -1.73 0.59 14.82
C VAL A 23 -3.14 0.90 14.35
N ALA A 24 -3.40 2.09 13.81
CA ALA A 24 -4.72 2.44 13.29
C ALA A 24 -5.18 1.52 12.15
N ILE A 25 -4.27 1.15 11.24
CA ILE A 25 -4.57 0.20 10.16
C ILE A 25 -4.82 -1.20 10.74
N GLU A 26 -3.97 -1.67 11.65
CA GLU A 26 -4.13 -2.99 12.29
C GLU A 26 -5.43 -3.10 13.07
N GLU A 27 -5.80 -2.06 13.82
CA GLU A 27 -7.08 -1.96 14.52
C GLU A 27 -8.26 -1.88 13.56
N ALA A 28 -8.16 -1.11 12.47
CA ALA A 28 -9.20 -1.09 11.44
C ALA A 28 -9.39 -2.48 10.82
N LEU A 29 -8.31 -3.20 10.53
CA LEU A 29 -8.35 -4.56 10.02
C LEU A 29 -8.97 -5.55 11.04
N SER A 30 -8.67 -5.38 12.32
CA SER A 30 -9.20 -6.20 13.42
C SER A 30 -10.69 -5.95 13.68
N TYR A 31 -11.08 -4.68 13.79
CA TYR A 31 -12.44 -4.26 14.13
C TYR A 31 -13.41 -4.46 12.97
N CYS A 32 -12.99 -4.13 11.74
CA CYS A 32 -13.86 -4.30 10.58
C CYS A 32 -14.13 -5.78 10.31
N GLY A 33 -13.17 -6.69 10.58
CA GLY A 33 -13.30 -8.15 10.62
C GLY A 33 -13.68 -8.84 9.29
N ASP A 34 -14.50 -8.16 8.50
CA ASP A 34 -14.91 -8.47 7.15
C ASP A 34 -13.98 -7.77 6.15
N LYS A 35 -13.36 -8.60 5.30
CA LYS A 35 -12.49 -8.13 4.22
C LYS A 35 -13.20 -7.15 3.30
N GLU A 36 -14.50 -7.33 3.06
CA GLU A 36 -15.27 -6.46 2.17
C GLU A 36 -15.46 -5.05 2.77
N GLN A 37 -15.70 -4.96 4.07
CA GLN A 37 -15.76 -3.68 4.79
C GLN A 37 -14.41 -2.95 4.73
N ILE A 38 -13.30 -3.65 4.97
CA ILE A 38 -11.94 -3.08 4.92
C ILE A 38 -11.63 -2.54 3.52
N LYS A 39 -11.97 -3.30 2.48
CA LYS A 39 -11.79 -2.92 1.08
C LYS A 39 -12.57 -1.64 0.75
N LYS A 40 -13.81 -1.56 1.24
CA LYS A 40 -14.66 -0.37 1.11
C LYS A 40 -14.05 0.86 1.75
N GLU A 41 -13.71 0.77 3.03
CA GLU A 41 -13.17 1.92 3.78
C GLU A 41 -11.81 2.38 3.23
N LEU A 42 -10.91 1.45 2.90
CA LEU A 42 -9.63 1.79 2.27
C LEU A 42 -9.83 2.37 0.88
N GLY A 43 -10.72 1.78 0.08
CA GLY A 43 -11.03 2.27 -1.25
C GLY A 43 -11.51 3.72 -1.26
N GLN A 44 -12.45 4.04 -0.37
CA GLN A 44 -12.96 5.39 -0.18
C GLN A 44 -11.87 6.36 0.29
N LEU A 45 -10.97 5.94 1.19
CA LEU A 45 -9.82 6.74 1.63
C LEU A 45 -8.91 7.14 0.46
N PHE A 46 -8.75 6.27 -0.53
CA PHE A 46 -7.95 6.54 -1.73
C PHE A 46 -8.72 7.23 -2.86
N GLY A 47 -9.99 7.59 -2.62
CA GLY A 47 -10.83 8.34 -3.57
C GLY A 47 -11.49 7.47 -4.64
N PHE A 48 -11.64 6.18 -4.39
CA PHE A 48 -12.34 5.26 -5.29
C PHE A 48 -13.83 5.17 -4.95
N SER A 49 -14.67 5.02 -5.97
CA SER A 49 -16.09 4.74 -5.81
C SER A 49 -16.35 3.31 -5.33
N ASP A 50 -17.52 3.05 -4.75
CA ASP A 50 -17.90 1.69 -4.31
C ASP A 50 -17.86 0.68 -5.48
N GLU A 51 -18.14 1.11 -6.71
CA GLU A 51 -18.02 0.29 -7.93
C GLU A 51 -16.56 -0.01 -8.30
N GLU A 52 -15.68 1.00 -8.21
CA GLU A 52 -14.24 0.83 -8.45
C GLU A 52 -13.62 -0.10 -7.41
N VAL A 53 -14.08 -0.01 -6.16
CA VAL A 53 -13.68 -0.89 -5.05
C VAL A 53 -14.12 -2.33 -5.27
N ALA A 54 -15.36 -2.57 -5.67
CA ALA A 54 -15.86 -3.92 -5.97
C ALA A 54 -15.01 -4.61 -7.04
N GLY A 55 -14.49 -3.86 -8.01
CA GLY A 55 -13.58 -4.34 -9.06
C GLY A 55 -12.07 -4.27 -8.74
N MET A 56 -11.67 -3.79 -7.55
CA MET A 56 -10.27 -3.63 -7.12
C MET A 56 -9.74 -4.77 -6.28
N PHE A 57 -10.59 -5.70 -5.88
CA PHE A 57 -10.19 -6.72 -4.92
C PHE A 57 -10.75 -8.09 -5.27
N ASN A 58 -10.92 -8.37 -6.57
CA ASN A 58 -10.99 -9.74 -7.07
C ASN A 58 -9.59 -10.34 -6.93
N PRO A 59 -9.35 -11.24 -5.96
CA PRO A 59 -8.04 -11.82 -5.72
C PRO A 59 -7.78 -12.82 -6.85
N GLY A 60 -7.06 -12.40 -7.88
CA GLY A 60 -6.77 -13.27 -9.02
C GLY A 60 -5.86 -12.66 -10.05
N GLU A 61 -6.10 -11.41 -10.46
CA GLU A 61 -5.34 -10.79 -11.54
C GLU A 61 -5.07 -9.33 -11.22
N VAL A 62 -3.87 -9.05 -10.71
CA VAL A 62 -3.29 -7.72 -10.85
C VAL A 62 -3.07 -7.54 -12.37
N PRO A 63 -3.76 -6.61 -13.04
CA PRO A 63 -3.66 -6.49 -14.49
C PRO A 63 -2.24 -6.10 -14.89
N GLU A 64 -1.85 -6.41 -16.11
CA GLU A 64 -0.59 -5.89 -16.65
C GLU A 64 -0.62 -4.36 -16.70
N LEU A 65 0.52 -3.74 -16.40
CA LEU A 65 0.67 -2.29 -16.54
C LEU A 65 0.80 -1.94 -18.02
N THR A 66 0.05 -0.94 -18.45
CA THR A 66 0.21 -0.31 -19.75
C THR A 66 0.74 1.10 -19.58
N LYS A 67 1.33 1.65 -20.65
CA LYS A 67 1.85 3.02 -20.64
C LYS A 67 0.78 4.06 -20.29
N ASP A 68 -0.45 3.86 -20.78
CA ASP A 68 -1.58 4.75 -20.50
C ASP A 68 -1.99 4.67 -19.02
N VAL A 69 -2.01 3.47 -18.44
CA VAL A 69 -2.31 3.27 -17.01
C VAL A 69 -1.23 3.90 -16.13
N CYS A 70 0.03 3.88 -16.55
CA CYS A 70 1.12 4.55 -15.81
C CYS A 70 0.90 6.06 -15.71
N TYR A 71 0.46 6.73 -16.78
CA TYR A 71 0.20 8.17 -16.76
C TYR A 71 -1.17 8.56 -16.20
N ASP A 72 -2.11 7.61 -16.11
CA ASP A 72 -3.38 7.84 -15.44
C ASP A 72 -3.25 7.77 -13.92
N PHE A 73 -3.48 8.91 -13.26
CA PHE A 73 -3.40 9.05 -11.81
C PHE A 73 -4.29 8.03 -11.07
N ARG A 74 -5.48 7.73 -11.60
CA ARG A 74 -6.41 6.78 -10.97
C ARG A 74 -6.00 5.34 -11.27
N GLY A 75 -5.67 5.05 -12.53
CA GLY A 75 -5.23 3.75 -13.01
C GLY A 75 -4.01 3.22 -12.26
N ILE A 76 -2.97 4.05 -12.08
CA ILE A 76 -1.78 3.62 -11.37
C ILE A 76 -2.04 3.33 -9.89
N ARG A 77 -2.89 4.13 -9.22
CA ARG A 77 -3.27 3.88 -7.82
C ARG A 77 -4.09 2.62 -7.68
N ARG A 78 -5.03 2.39 -8.61
CA ARG A 78 -5.81 1.16 -8.68
C ARG A 78 -4.90 -0.05 -8.78
N TRP A 79 -3.92 0.00 -9.69
CA TRP A 79 -2.93 -1.06 -9.87
C TRP A 79 -2.10 -1.29 -8.61
N VAL A 80 -1.60 -0.22 -7.99
CA VAL A 80 -0.80 -0.30 -6.75
C VAL A 80 -1.61 -0.91 -5.62
N MET A 81 -2.89 -0.56 -5.47
CA MET A 81 -3.74 -1.12 -4.41
C MET A 81 -4.03 -2.60 -4.61
N LEU A 82 -4.34 -3.02 -5.83
CA LEU A 82 -4.46 -4.43 -6.21
C LEU A 82 -3.18 -5.21 -5.86
N ARG A 83 -2.03 -4.68 -6.25
CA ARG A 83 -0.74 -5.31 -5.97
C ARG A 83 -0.37 -5.31 -4.48
N THR A 84 -0.74 -4.25 -3.75
CA THR A 84 -0.58 -4.16 -2.30
C THR A 84 -1.36 -5.27 -1.61
N TRP A 85 -2.61 -5.48 -2.02
CA TRP A 85 -3.47 -6.54 -1.46
C TRP A 85 -2.89 -7.93 -1.74
N ASP A 86 -2.43 -8.16 -2.96
CA ASP A 86 -1.80 -9.42 -3.37
C ASP A 86 -0.57 -9.76 -2.51
N ILE A 87 0.34 -8.79 -2.30
CA ILE A 87 1.52 -8.95 -1.44
C ILE A 87 1.12 -9.16 0.03
N PHE A 88 0.18 -8.36 0.53
CA PHE A 88 -0.30 -8.45 1.90
C PHE A 88 -0.90 -9.84 2.20
N GLU A 89 -1.77 -10.35 1.32
CA GLU A 89 -2.42 -11.63 1.53
C GLU A 89 -1.49 -12.82 1.36
N LYS A 90 -0.61 -12.81 0.35
CA LYS A 90 0.29 -13.94 0.05
C LYS A 90 1.49 -14.00 1.01
N GLU A 91 2.13 -12.87 1.27
CA GLU A 91 3.38 -12.82 2.03
C GLU A 91 3.19 -12.54 3.52
N LYS A 92 1.96 -12.17 3.94
CA LYS A 92 1.62 -11.84 5.35
C LYS A 92 2.52 -10.77 5.96
N VAL A 93 3.00 -9.83 5.14
CA VAL A 93 3.77 -8.67 5.59
C VAL A 93 2.83 -7.53 6.01
N PRO A 94 3.27 -6.56 6.83
CA PRO A 94 2.45 -5.40 7.16
C PRO A 94 1.98 -4.64 5.91
N PHE A 95 0.75 -4.13 5.91
CA PHE A 95 0.16 -3.42 4.75
C PHE A 95 1.03 -2.25 4.28
N ALA A 96 1.61 -1.49 5.21
CA ALA A 96 2.54 -0.40 4.91
C ALA A 96 3.81 -0.86 4.19
N THR A 97 4.26 -2.10 4.42
CA THR A 97 5.37 -2.70 3.69
C THR A 97 4.92 -3.13 2.30
N ALA A 98 3.75 -3.75 2.19
CA ALA A 98 3.17 -4.16 0.92
C ALA A 98 2.98 -2.99 -0.05
N ILE A 99 2.44 -1.85 0.42
CA ILE A 99 2.18 -0.69 -0.45
C ILE A 99 3.46 -0.02 -0.97
N ARG A 100 4.52 0.01 -0.15
CA ARG A 100 5.83 0.51 -0.60
C ARG A 100 6.43 -0.37 -1.68
N ARG A 101 6.30 -1.70 -1.53
CA ARG A 101 6.78 -2.66 -2.54
C ARG A 101 5.97 -2.54 -3.83
N ALA A 102 4.64 -2.44 -3.74
CA ALA A 102 3.77 -2.22 -4.89
C ALA A 102 4.13 -0.93 -5.66
N TRP A 103 4.39 0.18 -4.95
CA TRP A 103 4.85 1.41 -5.61
C TRP A 103 6.22 1.28 -6.26
N LYS A 104 7.16 0.56 -5.63
CA LYS A 104 8.47 0.30 -6.23
C LYS A 104 8.31 -0.49 -7.53
N GLU A 105 7.52 -1.56 -7.51
CA GLU A 105 7.26 -2.39 -8.68
C GLU A 105 6.55 -1.59 -9.80
N ALA A 106 5.59 -0.73 -9.45
CA ALA A 106 4.92 0.15 -10.40
C ALA A 106 5.92 1.07 -11.12
N LYS A 107 6.87 1.66 -10.39
CA LYS A 107 7.89 2.55 -10.98
C LYS A 107 8.82 1.80 -11.92
N GLU A 108 9.27 0.61 -11.54
CA GLU A 108 10.14 -0.23 -12.35
C GLU A 108 9.42 -0.65 -13.65
N LYS A 109 8.20 -1.21 -13.54
CA LYS A 109 7.40 -1.63 -14.70
C LYS A 109 7.00 -0.46 -15.60
N CYS A 110 6.62 0.69 -15.04
CA CYS A 110 6.31 1.86 -15.86
C CYS A 110 7.55 2.37 -16.60
N ALA A 111 8.72 2.36 -15.97
CA ALA A 111 9.97 2.77 -16.63
C ALA A 111 10.32 1.84 -17.81
N GLU A 112 10.10 0.53 -17.69
CA GLU A 112 10.25 -0.44 -18.79
C GLU A 112 9.33 -0.13 -19.99
N LEU A 113 8.16 0.47 -19.73
CA LEU A 113 7.19 0.92 -20.74
C LEU A 113 7.50 2.35 -21.28
N GLY A 114 8.57 2.98 -20.80
CA GLY A 114 8.91 4.36 -21.12
C GLY A 114 7.95 5.40 -20.52
N ALA A 115 7.38 5.09 -19.35
CA ALA A 115 6.60 6.01 -18.52
C ALA A 115 7.29 6.24 -17.16
N TYR A 116 7.57 7.50 -16.80
CA TYR A 116 8.30 7.84 -15.58
C TYR A 116 7.35 8.52 -14.57
N ILE A 117 7.18 7.90 -13.40
CA ILE A 117 6.19 8.25 -12.36
C ILE A 117 6.76 8.23 -10.94
#